data_AF-A0A6I4HKX3-F1
#
_entry.id   AF-A0A6I4HKX3-F1
#
_cell.length_a   1.000
_cell.length_b   1.000
_cell.length_c   1.000
_cell.angle_alpha   90.00
_cell.angle_beta   90.00
_cell.angle_gamma   90.00
#
_symmetry.space_group_name_H-M   'P 1'
#
loop_
_entity.id
_entity.type
_entity.pdbx_description
1 polymer ?
#
loop_
_entity_poly.entity_id
_entity_poly.type
_entity_poly.pdbx_seq_one_letter_code
_entity_poly.pdbx_strand_id
1 'polypeptide(L)'
;MGDVMNFDIEQIKPETKYLIVKYDSKSFVSSHQQECFHKELKAIAKQTGLSIAAIDKSVTLEQLSDEDLAKLGLKRINNHA
;
A
#
# COMPACT_ATOMS: atom_id res chain seq x y z
N MET A 1 23.99 -11.98 -5.28
CA MET A 1 23.45 -11.50 -3.99
C MET A 1 22.09 -10.92 -4.29
N GLY A 2 21.01 -11.56 -3.85
CA GLY A 2 19.66 -11.05 -4.04
C GLY A 2 19.30 -10.15 -2.87
N ASP A 3 19.00 -8.88 -3.14
CA ASP A 3 18.46 -7.95 -2.16
C ASP A 3 17.13 -8.51 -1.60
N VAL A 4 17.10 -8.72 -0.29
CA VAL A 4 15.90 -9.18 0.41
C VAL A 4 14.99 -7.97 0.63
N MET A 5 13.99 -7.79 -0.23
CA MET A 5 12.93 -6.81 -0.01
C MET A 5 12.02 -7.29 1.13
N ASN A 6 12.12 -6.65 2.29
CA ASN A 6 11.22 -6.88 3.40
C ASN A 6 9.94 -6.05 3.20
N PHE A 7 8.86 -6.69 2.75
CA PHE A 7 7.52 -6.12 2.73
C PHE A 7 6.54 -7.01 3.48
N ASP A 8 5.58 -6.38 4.15
CA ASP A 8 4.52 -7.05 4.90
C ASP A 8 3.19 -6.82 4.18
N ILE A 9 2.40 -7.89 4.04
CA ILE A 9 1.11 -7.87 3.33
C ILE A 9 0.03 -8.22 4.34
N GLU A 10 -0.73 -7.21 4.77
CA GLU A 10 -1.90 -7.40 5.62
C GLU A 10 -3.16 -7.49 4.77
N GLN A 11 -3.79 -8.68 4.75
CA GLN A 11 -5.10 -8.88 4.16
C GLN A 11 -6.18 -8.67 5.22
N ILE A 12 -7.10 -7.73 4.99
CA ILE A 12 -8.06 -7.30 6.02
C ILE A 12 -9.18 -8.34 6.26
N LYS A 13 -9.64 -9.07 5.22
CA LYS A 13 -10.63 -10.20 5.23
C LYS A 13 -10.56 -11.04 3.92
N PRO A 14 -11.03 -12.31 3.90
CA PRO A 14 -11.06 -13.14 2.67
C PRO A 14 -11.95 -12.59 1.54
N GLU A 15 -12.96 -11.77 1.86
CA GLU A 15 -13.85 -11.11 0.88
C GLU A 15 -13.29 -9.75 0.40
N THR A 16 -12.11 -9.35 0.87
CA THR A 16 -11.63 -7.98 0.69
C THR A 16 -11.05 -7.80 -0.70
N LYS A 17 -11.64 -6.86 -1.44
CA LYS A 17 -11.11 -6.36 -2.73
C LYS A 17 -9.91 -5.41 -2.56
N TYR A 18 -9.30 -5.37 -1.37
CA TYR A 18 -8.40 -4.31 -0.94
C TYR A 18 -7.15 -4.87 -0.28
N LEU A 19 -5.97 -4.46 -0.76
CA LEU A 19 -4.66 -4.86 -0.26
C LEU A 19 -3.89 -3.60 0.14
N ILE A 20 -3.27 -3.61 1.33
CA ILE A 20 -2.35 -2.55 1.74
C ILE A 20 -0.96 -3.16 1.84
N VAL A 21 -0.03 -2.61 1.05
CA VAL A 21 1.38 -3.01 1.05
C VAL A 21 2.16 -1.95 1.79
N LYS A 22 2.73 -2.34 2.94
CA LYS A 22 3.65 -1.49 3.69
C LYS A 22 5.06 -1.80 3.25
N TYR A 23 5.80 -0.77 2.84
CA TYR A 23 7.18 -0.90 2.38
C TYR A 23 8.11 0.04 3.15
N ASP A 24 9.39 -0.29 3.23
CA ASP A 24 10.40 0.63 3.76
C ASP A 24 11.06 1.39 2.60
N SER A 25 10.79 2.69 2.47
CA SER A 25 11.40 3.54 1.44
C SER A 25 12.93 3.55 1.50
N LYS A 26 13.52 3.34 2.69
CA LYS A 26 14.98 3.26 2.87
C LYS A 26 15.56 1.93 2.38
N SER A 27 14.72 0.93 2.11
CA SER A 27 15.15 -0.35 1.54
C SER A 27 15.30 -0.31 0.01
N PHE A 28 14.87 0.77 -0.66
CA PHE A 28 15.13 0.92 -2.08
C PHE A 28 16.54 1.50 -2.32
N VAL A 29 17.33 0.81 -3.15
CA VAL A 29 18.66 1.28 -3.58
C VAL A 29 18.59 2.39 -4.63
N SER A 30 17.43 2.61 -5.27
CA SER A 30 17.23 3.70 -6.22
C SER A 30 15.76 4.07 -6.42
N SER A 31 15.51 5.29 -6.89
CA SER A 31 14.17 5.74 -7.31
C SER A 31 13.60 4.88 -8.44
N HIS A 32 14.45 4.29 -9.29
CA HIS A 32 14.01 3.38 -10.34
C HIS A 32 13.43 2.09 -9.76
N GLN A 33 14.04 1.55 -8.72
CA GLN A 33 13.54 0.36 -8.02
C GLN A 33 12.20 0.63 -7.34
N GLN A 34 12.05 1.80 -6.73
CA GLN A 34 10.77 2.25 -6.16
C GLN A 34 9.70 2.40 -7.26
N GLU A 35 10.02 3.00 -8.40
CA GLU A 35 9.09 3.11 -9.53
C GLU A 35 8.67 1.74 -10.06
N CYS A 36 9.63 0.81 -10.20
CA CYS A 36 9.35 -0.57 -10.63
C CYS A 36 8.41 -1.28 -9.65
N PHE A 37 8.65 -1.15 -8.35
CA PHE A 37 7.78 -1.69 -7.30
C PHE A 37 6.34 -1.17 -7.45
N HIS A 38 6.15 0.14 -7.63
CA HIS A 38 4.82 0.71 -7.84
C HIS A 38 4.16 0.26 -9.15
N LYS A 39 4.93 0.09 -10.23
CA LYS A 39 4.42 -0.44 -11.52
C LYS A 39 3.92 -1.87 -11.38
N GLU A 40 4.67 -2.73 -10.70
CA GLU A 40 4.29 -4.12 -10.46
C GLU A 40 3.01 -4.20 -9.62
N LEU A 41 2.91 -3.43 -8.53
CA LEU A 41 1.69 -3.37 -7.73
C LEU A 41 0.47 -2.92 -8.55
N LYS A 42 0.65 -1.95 -9.45
CA LYS A 42 -0.42 -1.51 -10.36
C LYS A 42 -0.80 -2.59 -11.38
N ALA A 43 0.16 -3.38 -11.85
CA ALA A 43 -0.11 -4.50 -12.75
C ALA A 43 -0.91 -5.61 -12.03
N ILE A 44 -0.53 -5.95 -10.80
CA ILE A 44 -1.24 -6.92 -9.96
C ILE A 44 -2.66 -6.44 -9.68
N ALA A 45 -2.84 -5.18 -9.31
CA ALA A 45 -4.17 -4.58 -9.09
C ALA A 45 -5.07 -4.74 -10.32
N LYS A 46 -4.53 -4.48 -11.51
CA LYS A 46 -5.26 -4.60 -12.78
C LYS A 46 -5.61 -6.05 -13.12
N GLN A 47 -4.71 -7.00 -12.87
CA GLN A 47 -4.94 -8.41 -13.19
C GLN A 47 -5.91 -9.10 -12.22
N THR A 48 -5.85 -8.72 -10.95
CA THR A 48 -6.64 -9.36 -9.88
C THR A 48 -7.97 -8.65 -9.60
N GLY A 49 -8.14 -7.42 -10.10
CA GLY A 49 -9.28 -6.56 -9.74
C GLY A 49 -9.23 -6.06 -8.29
N LEU A 50 -8.12 -6.30 -7.59
CA LEU A 50 -7.87 -5.78 -6.25
C LEU A 50 -7.47 -4.31 -6.35
N SER A 51 -7.93 -3.52 -5.40
CA SER A 51 -7.45 -2.18 -5.17
C SER A 51 -6.26 -2.26 -4.21
N ILE A 52 -5.08 -1.81 -4.66
CA ILE A 52 -3.82 -1.96 -3.91
C ILE A 52 -3.30 -0.58 -3.51
N ALA A 53 -3.09 -0.38 -2.21
CA ALA A 53 -2.39 0.76 -1.64
C ALA A 53 -0.92 0.40 -1.40
N ALA A 54 0.01 1.28 -1.75
CA ALA A 54 1.40 1.18 -1.33
C ALA A 54 1.71 2.34 -0.40
N ILE A 55 2.05 2.05 0.85
CA ILE A 55 2.31 3.06 1.88
C ILE A 55 3.68 2.80 2.50
N ASP A 56 4.47 3.85 2.71
CA ASP A 56 5.71 3.72 3.46
C ASP A 56 5.41 3.36 4.91
N LYS A 57 6.14 2.41 5.50
CA LYS A 57 5.89 1.89 6.84
C LYS A 57 6.02 2.96 7.94
N SER A 58 6.70 4.08 7.68
CA SER A 58 6.76 5.21 8.61
C SER A 58 5.46 6.03 8.62
N VAL A 59 4.61 5.86 7.62
CA VAL A 59 3.29 6.49 7.53
C VAL A 59 2.26 5.54 8.13
N THR A 60 1.57 6.03 9.16
CA THR A 60 0.43 5.35 9.76
C THR A 60 -0.84 5.68 8.96
N LEU A 61 -1.81 4.76 8.94
CA LEU A 61 -3.10 4.99 8.26
C LEU A 61 -3.82 6.23 8.81
N GLU A 62 -3.58 6.56 10.08
CA GLU A 62 -4.10 7.75 10.77
C GLU A 62 -3.52 9.07 10.24
N GLN A 63 -2.34 9.03 9.63
CA GLN A 63 -1.68 10.18 9.01
C GLN A 63 -2.09 10.40 7.55
N LEU A 64 -2.85 9.47 6.95
CA LEU A 64 -3.35 9.63 5.59
C LEU A 64 -4.45 10.70 5.54
N SER A 65 -4.37 11.57 4.54
CA SER A 65 -5.44 12.54 4.25
C SER A 65 -6.72 11.83 3.85
N ASP A 66 -7.88 12.47 4.01
CA ASP A 66 -9.14 11.89 3.56
C ASP A 66 -9.17 11.64 2.04
N GLU A 67 -8.44 12.44 1.26
CA GLU A 67 -8.22 12.18 -0.18
C GLU A 67 -7.43 10.91 -0.44
N ASP A 68 -6.41 10.63 0.36
CA ASP A 68 -5.62 9.41 0.22
C ASP A 68 -6.42 8.21 0.69
N LEU A 69 -7.14 8.32 1.81
CA LEU A 69 -8.10 7.29 2.23
C LEU A 69 -9.17 7.04 1.17
N ALA A 70 -9.70 8.08 0.51
CA ALA A 70 -10.69 7.93 -0.55
C ALA A 70 -10.14 7.24 -1.81
N LYS A 71 -8.89 7.56 -2.21
CA LYS A 71 -8.17 6.78 -3.24
C LYS A 71 -7.99 5.33 -2.81
N LEU A 72 -7.93 5.11 -1.50
CA LEU A 72 -7.89 3.78 -0.90
C LEU A 72 -9.28 3.13 -0.71
N GLY A 73 -10.37 3.75 -1.16
CA GLY A 73 -11.73 3.26 -0.89
C GLY A 73 -12.07 3.19 0.60
N LEU A 74 -11.24 3.80 1.44
CA LEU A 74 -11.39 3.92 2.88
C LEU A 74 -12.03 5.26 3.21
N LYS A 75 -12.78 5.30 4.30
CA LYS A 75 -13.31 6.55 4.85
C LYS A 75 -12.93 6.59 6.32
N ARG A 76 -12.43 7.75 6.78
CA ARG A 76 -12.19 7.97 8.20
C ARG A 76 -13.52 7.88 8.95
N ILE A 77 -13.58 7.01 9.96
CA ILE A 77 -14.74 6.94 10.85
C ILE A 77 -14.51 7.98 11.94
N ASN A 78 -15.13 9.15 11.80
CA ASN A 78 -15.17 10.12 12.88
C ASN A 78 -16.13 9.56 13.94
N ASN A 79 -15.58 8.93 14.97
CA ASN A 79 -16.35 8.56 16.14
C ASN A 79 -16.63 9.85 16.92
N HIS A 80 -17.69 10.55 16.54
CA HIS A 80 -18.23 11.65 17.33
C HIS A 80 -18.88 11.02 18.57
N ALA A 81 -18.14 11.02 19.68
CA ALA A 81 -18.72 10.89 21.02
C ALA A 81 -19.10 12.29 21.52
#